data_AF-A0AAU3BZY1-F1
#
_entry.id   AF-A0AAU3BZY1-F1
#
_cell.length_a   1.000
_cell.length_b   1.000
_cell.length_c   1.000
_cell.angle_alpha   90.00
_cell.angle_beta   90.00
_cell.angle_gamma   90.00
#
_symmetry.space_group_name_H-M   'P 1'
#
loop_
_entity.id
_entity.type
_entity.pdbx_description
1 polymer ?
#
loop_
_entity_poly.entity_id
_entity_poly.type
_entity_poly.pdbx_seq_one_letter_code
_entity_poly.pdbx_strand_id
1 'polypeptide(L)'
;MSESYEDGGAGGAESGRERARRARADVSRLPDELRALGRSLDRPGADGDESMVERVLEDILAMGVPPAPSGRREGIPLPPPGTPGPRERLRAVRRWTRARRRALTAGLCGVLAVLVLTPPVRAAVVDWFGFGGVEVRYDPSAVPSAGARVPGCPGPSLTLEQAGRRAGFEPLVPDALGAPDAITVTPEPGGRLLMSLCWREHGHTVRIDAYPARLDIGFTKTVREPPQWLRLDGDEEFGDPALWFPKPHLLSFWLVGADGGRFTRSERTAGPTLLWMHDGDVTLRLEGVASRTRALEIARSLK
;
A
#
# COMPACT_ATOMS: atom_id res chain seq x y z
N MET A 1 3.38 62.32 26.34
CA MET A 1 3.32 62.02 24.89
C MET A 1 2.74 60.63 24.80
N SER A 2 1.50 60.55 24.34
CA SER A 2 0.68 59.34 24.28
C SER A 2 0.94 58.64 22.96
N GLU A 3 1.22 57.33 22.96
CA GLU A 3 1.14 56.53 21.74
C GLU A 3 0.23 55.32 21.95
N SER A 4 -0.73 55.29 21.04
CA SER A 4 -1.90 54.45 20.84
C SER A 4 -1.53 53.00 20.54
N TYR A 5 -2.30 52.07 21.10
CA TYR A 5 -2.42 50.70 20.61
C TYR A 5 -3.53 50.68 19.56
N GLU A 6 -3.20 50.40 18.30
CA GLU A 6 -4.19 50.10 17.25
C GLU A 6 -4.29 48.59 16.96
N ASP A 7 -5.54 48.25 16.68
CA ASP A 7 -6.17 46.96 16.42
C ASP A 7 -5.75 46.36 15.06
N GLY A 8 -5.62 45.03 15.00
CA GLY A 8 -5.16 44.30 13.83
C GLY A 8 -5.64 42.85 13.79
N GLY A 9 -6.92 42.61 14.10
CA GLY A 9 -7.48 41.26 14.29
C GLY A 9 -8.59 40.82 13.32
N ALA A 10 -8.87 41.51 12.21
CA ALA A 10 -10.09 41.28 11.41
C ALA A 10 -9.92 40.54 10.06
N GLY A 11 -8.73 40.54 9.44
CA GLY A 11 -8.58 40.12 8.02
C GLY A 11 -8.62 38.61 7.72
N GLY A 12 -8.32 37.74 8.69
CA GLY A 12 -8.19 36.29 8.45
C GLY A 12 -9.53 35.54 8.38
N ALA A 13 -10.51 35.97 9.17
CA ALA A 13 -11.77 35.24 9.35
C ALA A 13 -12.76 35.42 8.18
N GLU A 14 -12.70 36.55 7.47
CA GLU A 14 -13.55 36.80 6.29
C GLU A 14 -13.16 35.91 5.10
N SER A 15 -11.84 35.71 4.88
CA SER A 15 -11.34 34.90 3.77
C SER A 15 -11.76 33.42 3.82
N GLY A 16 -11.89 32.86 5.03
CA GLY A 16 -12.31 31.48 5.25
C GLY A 16 -13.82 31.28 5.06
N ARG A 17 -14.63 32.25 5.49
CA ARG A 17 -16.10 32.22 5.30
C ARG A 17 -16.48 32.33 3.83
N GLU A 18 -15.72 33.10 3.06
CA GLU A 18 -16.00 33.26 1.63
C GLU A 18 -15.62 32.02 0.80
N ARG A 19 -14.51 31.35 1.13
CA ARG A 19 -14.15 30.04 0.53
C ARG A 19 -15.19 28.97 0.83
N ALA A 20 -15.70 28.91 2.07
CA ALA A 20 -16.73 27.95 2.45
C ALA A 20 -18.07 28.21 1.74
N ARG A 21 -18.42 29.48 1.49
CA ARG A 21 -19.61 29.84 0.69
C ARG A 21 -19.45 29.44 -0.78
N ARG A 22 -18.27 29.65 -1.39
CA ARG A 22 -17.99 29.23 -2.78
C ARG A 22 -18.03 27.71 -2.94
N ALA A 23 -17.45 26.94 -2.00
CA ALA A 23 -17.50 25.49 -2.03
C ALA A 23 -18.94 24.93 -1.89
N ARG A 24 -19.79 25.55 -1.06
CA ARG A 24 -21.21 25.17 -0.96
C ARG A 24 -22.01 25.52 -2.22
N ALA A 25 -21.66 26.63 -2.90
CA ALA A 25 -22.29 27.00 -4.17
C ALA A 25 -21.93 26.02 -5.29
N ASP A 26 -20.68 25.51 -5.34
CA ASP A 26 -20.24 24.49 -6.30
C ASP A 26 -21.00 23.16 -6.12
N VAL A 27 -21.13 22.68 -4.88
CA VAL A 27 -21.87 21.43 -4.61
C VAL A 27 -23.36 21.56 -4.96
N SER A 28 -23.92 22.77 -4.90
CA SER A 28 -25.31 23.02 -5.27
C SER A 28 -25.54 23.07 -6.79
N ARG A 29 -24.49 23.32 -7.59
CA ARG A 29 -24.52 23.34 -9.06
C ARG A 29 -24.28 21.97 -9.69
N LEU A 30 -23.63 21.08 -8.95
CA LEU A 30 -23.31 19.70 -9.38
C LEU A 30 -24.52 18.90 -9.92
N PRO A 31 -25.74 18.96 -9.33
CA PRO A 31 -26.89 18.23 -9.87
C PRO A 31 -27.32 18.71 -11.26
N ASP A 32 -27.18 20.01 -11.53
CA ASP A 32 -27.56 20.59 -12.83
C ASP A 32 -26.49 20.33 -13.90
N GLU A 33 -25.21 20.33 -13.51
CA GLU A 33 -24.10 19.91 -14.37
C GLU A 33 -24.22 18.43 -14.76
N LEU A 34 -24.60 17.54 -13.82
CA LEU A 34 -24.83 16.13 -14.11
C LEU A 34 -26.04 15.91 -15.05
N ARG A 35 -27.10 16.71 -14.92
CA ARG A 35 -28.24 16.68 -15.85
C ARG A 35 -27.88 17.23 -17.23
N ALA A 36 -27.03 18.27 -17.30
CA ALA A 36 -26.51 18.79 -18.55
C ALA A 36 -25.60 17.78 -19.25
N LEU A 37 -24.75 17.08 -18.49
CA LEU A 37 -23.90 16.00 -18.99
C LEU A 37 -24.74 14.84 -19.54
N GLY A 38 -25.79 14.42 -18.82
CA GLY A 38 -26.72 13.40 -19.29
C GLY A 38 -27.36 13.76 -20.63
N ARG A 39 -27.78 15.02 -20.81
CA ARG A 39 -28.32 15.51 -22.08
C ARG A 39 -27.28 15.66 -23.19
N SER A 40 -26.00 15.83 -22.86
CA SER A 40 -24.92 15.91 -23.85
C SER A 40 -24.46 14.54 -24.36
N LEU A 41 -24.76 13.47 -23.61
CA LEU A 41 -24.48 12.09 -23.99
C LEU A 41 -25.52 11.57 -24.99
N ASP A 42 -26.69 12.19 -25.08
CA ASP A 42 -27.65 11.99 -26.15
C ASP A 42 -27.17 12.71 -27.42
N ARG A 43 -26.44 12.00 -28.28
CA ARG A 43 -25.98 12.53 -29.56
C ARG A 43 -27.14 12.58 -30.57
N PRO A 44 -27.34 13.68 -31.31
CA PRO A 44 -28.34 13.70 -32.40
C PRO A 44 -27.81 12.93 -33.61
N GLY A 45 -28.64 12.04 -34.18
CA GLY A 45 -28.40 11.46 -35.51
C GLY A 45 -28.07 9.96 -35.58
N ALA A 46 -28.74 9.13 -34.76
CA ALA A 46 -28.92 7.73 -35.12
C ALA A 46 -30.35 7.57 -35.63
N ASP A 47 -30.52 7.65 -36.95
CA ASP A 47 -31.80 7.46 -37.63
C ASP A 47 -32.39 6.08 -37.26
N GLY A 48 -33.51 6.12 -36.55
CA GLY A 48 -34.26 4.98 -36.04
C GLY A 48 -35.02 5.42 -34.79
N ASP A 49 -36.33 5.60 -34.93
CA ASP A 49 -37.29 6.23 -34.00
C ASP A 49 -37.40 5.62 -32.59
N GLU A 50 -36.44 4.83 -32.13
CA GLU A 50 -36.48 4.18 -30.82
C GLU A 50 -35.21 4.46 -30.02
N SER A 51 -35.39 5.17 -28.90
CA SER A 51 -34.32 5.37 -27.92
C SER A 51 -33.85 4.03 -27.33
N MET A 52 -32.58 3.91 -26.94
CA MET A 52 -32.07 2.71 -26.24
C MET A 52 -32.90 2.35 -24.99
N VAL A 53 -33.57 3.32 -24.39
CA VAL A 53 -34.49 3.15 -23.27
C VAL A 53 -35.74 2.39 -23.70
N GLU A 54 -36.25 2.66 -24.90
CA GLU A 54 -37.42 2.02 -25.49
C GLU A 54 -37.12 0.56 -25.84
N ARG A 55 -35.97 0.25 -26.43
CA ARG A 55 -35.55 -1.15 -26.66
C ARG A 55 -35.42 -1.96 -25.38
N VAL A 56 -34.90 -1.35 -24.31
CA VAL A 56 -34.78 -2.04 -23.02
C VAL A 56 -36.16 -2.24 -22.39
N LEU A 57 -37.09 -1.31 -22.58
CA LEU A 57 -38.49 -1.46 -22.13
C LEU A 57 -39.21 -2.54 -22.94
N GLU A 58 -39.04 -2.57 -24.26
CA GLU A 58 -39.61 -3.60 -25.12
C GLU A 58 -39.04 -5.00 -24.81
N ASP A 59 -37.74 -5.13 -24.57
CA ASP A 59 -37.11 -6.40 -24.23
C ASP A 59 -37.61 -6.92 -22.86
N ILE A 60 -37.83 -6.02 -21.90
CA ILE A 60 -38.45 -6.33 -20.60
C ILE A 60 -39.93 -6.73 -20.76
N LEU A 61 -40.65 -6.10 -21.68
CA LEU A 61 -42.06 -6.43 -21.98
C LEU A 61 -42.19 -7.74 -22.76
N ALA A 62 -41.27 -8.03 -23.69
CA ALA A 62 -41.22 -9.26 -24.48
C ALA A 62 -40.85 -10.48 -23.63
N MET A 63 -40.06 -10.30 -22.56
CA MET A 63 -39.78 -11.34 -21.57
C MET A 63 -40.97 -11.65 -20.63
N GLY A 64 -42.11 -10.95 -20.78
CA GLY A 64 -43.29 -11.08 -19.94
C GLY A 64 -44.53 -11.66 -20.63
N VAL A 65 -44.69 -12.99 -20.55
CA VAL A 65 -45.94 -13.77 -20.76
C VAL A 65 -46.32 -14.06 -22.23
N PRO A 66 -46.50 -15.34 -22.64
CA PRO A 66 -46.97 -15.68 -23.98
C PRO A 66 -48.46 -15.32 -24.17
N PRO A 67 -48.90 -14.83 -25.35
CA PRO A 67 -50.31 -14.61 -25.60
C PRO A 67 -51.03 -15.95 -25.83
N ALA A 68 -52.10 -16.20 -25.06
CA ALA A 68 -53.04 -17.27 -25.34
C ALA A 68 -54.02 -16.84 -26.46
N PRO A 69 -54.50 -17.79 -27.29
CA PRO A 69 -55.23 -17.48 -28.51
C PRO A 69 -56.61 -16.86 -28.28
N SER A 70 -56.98 -15.97 -29.19
CA SER A 70 -58.25 -15.26 -29.25
C SER A 70 -59.44 -16.19 -29.49
N GLY A 71 -60.34 -16.28 -28.51
CA GLY A 71 -61.65 -16.91 -28.61
C GLY A 71 -62.69 -16.09 -27.84
N ARG A 72 -63.64 -15.52 -28.58
CA ARG A 72 -64.76 -14.66 -28.15
C ARG A 72 -65.79 -15.42 -27.32
N ARG A 73 -66.21 -14.92 -26.14
CA ARG A 73 -67.62 -14.57 -25.80
C ARG A 73 -67.85 -14.23 -24.32
N GLU A 74 -68.62 -13.15 -24.16
CA GLU A 74 -69.70 -12.91 -23.18
C GLU A 74 -69.38 -12.87 -21.67
N GLY A 75 -69.47 -11.63 -21.14
CA GLY A 75 -70.29 -11.29 -19.98
C GLY A 75 -69.97 -11.97 -18.65
N ILE A 76 -69.08 -11.35 -17.86
CA ILE A 76 -68.93 -11.66 -16.44
C ILE A 76 -69.04 -10.35 -15.64
N PRO A 77 -69.93 -10.27 -14.61
CA PRO A 77 -70.11 -9.08 -13.78
C PRO A 77 -68.81 -8.68 -13.07
N LEU A 78 -68.56 -7.37 -12.92
CA LEU A 78 -67.46 -6.86 -12.11
C LEU A 78 -67.59 -7.37 -10.65
N PRO A 79 -66.53 -7.94 -10.06
CA PRO A 79 -66.52 -8.23 -8.63
C PRO A 79 -66.37 -6.91 -7.84
N PRO A 80 -66.95 -6.80 -6.64
CA PRO A 80 -66.73 -5.65 -5.76
C PRO A 80 -65.23 -5.52 -5.44
N PRO A 81 -64.71 -4.32 -5.11
CA PRO A 81 -63.29 -4.10 -4.85
C PRO A 81 -62.81 -5.07 -3.76
N GLY A 82 -62.10 -6.10 -4.20
CA GLY A 82 -61.65 -7.18 -3.35
C GLY A 82 -60.62 -6.67 -2.35
N THR A 83 -60.73 -7.14 -1.11
CA THR A 83 -59.61 -7.08 -0.18
C THR A 83 -58.35 -7.62 -0.86
N PRO A 84 -57.21 -6.90 -0.82
CA PRO A 84 -56.03 -7.24 -1.60
C PRO A 84 -55.60 -8.68 -1.32
N GLY A 85 -55.49 -9.47 -2.39
CA GLY A 85 -55.25 -10.90 -2.31
C GLY A 85 -53.90 -11.22 -1.64
N PRO A 86 -53.71 -12.46 -1.13
CA PRO A 86 -52.48 -12.87 -0.44
C PRO A 86 -51.22 -12.58 -1.26
N ARG A 87 -51.31 -12.71 -2.59
CA ARG A 87 -50.20 -12.49 -3.54
C ARG A 87 -49.82 -11.01 -3.70
N GLU A 88 -50.76 -10.08 -3.58
CA GLU A 88 -50.48 -8.63 -3.65
C GLU A 88 -49.88 -8.12 -2.35
N ARG A 89 -50.37 -8.63 -1.20
CA ARG A 89 -49.77 -8.38 0.12
C ARG A 89 -48.33 -8.90 0.18
N LEU A 90 -48.06 -10.11 -0.35
CA LEU A 90 -46.70 -10.66 -0.45
C LEU A 90 -45.78 -9.82 -1.34
N ARG A 91 -46.27 -9.31 -2.49
CA ARG A 91 -45.49 -8.41 -3.36
C ARG A 91 -45.21 -7.06 -2.70
N ALA A 92 -46.17 -6.49 -1.99
CA ALA A 92 -46.00 -5.26 -1.22
C ALA A 92 -44.97 -5.43 -0.08
N VAL A 93 -45.05 -6.52 0.68
CA VAL A 93 -44.08 -6.87 1.73
C VAL A 93 -42.69 -7.10 1.13
N ARG A 94 -42.58 -7.77 -0.02
CA ARG A 94 -41.30 -8.02 -0.70
C ARG A 94 -40.66 -6.75 -1.27
N ARG A 95 -41.48 -5.79 -1.75
CA ARG A 95 -40.99 -4.46 -2.16
C ARG A 95 -40.55 -3.62 -0.96
N TRP A 96 -41.32 -3.63 0.12
CA TRP A 96 -41.01 -2.90 1.35
C TRP A 96 -39.73 -3.43 2.01
N THR A 97 -39.57 -4.75 2.10
CA THR A 97 -38.34 -5.38 2.59
C THR A 97 -37.14 -5.11 1.70
N ARG A 98 -37.28 -5.07 0.37
CA ARG A 98 -36.21 -4.66 -0.56
C ARG A 98 -35.85 -3.18 -0.42
N ALA A 99 -36.83 -2.29 -0.28
CA ALA A 99 -36.60 -0.87 -0.05
C ALA A 99 -35.89 -0.65 1.29
N ARG A 100 -36.32 -1.35 2.34
CA ARG A 100 -35.70 -1.31 3.67
C ARG A 100 -34.29 -1.89 3.65
N ARG A 101 -34.05 -2.98 2.92
CA ARG A 101 -32.69 -3.50 2.68
C ARG A 101 -31.82 -2.49 1.94
N ARG A 102 -32.31 -1.86 0.87
CA ARG A 102 -31.57 -0.81 0.16
C ARG A 102 -31.26 0.39 1.05
N ALA A 103 -32.21 0.83 1.87
CA ALA A 103 -31.99 1.91 2.83
C ALA A 103 -30.98 1.53 3.92
N LEU A 104 -31.01 0.28 4.41
CA LEU A 104 -30.01 -0.24 5.34
C LEU A 104 -28.63 -0.36 4.70
N THR A 105 -28.54 -0.84 3.46
CA THR A 105 -27.29 -0.91 2.71
C THR A 105 -26.75 0.49 2.42
N ALA A 106 -27.59 1.43 1.99
CA ALA A 106 -27.19 2.81 1.76
C ALA A 106 -26.75 3.49 3.07
N GLY A 107 -27.46 3.25 4.18
CA GLY A 107 -27.07 3.72 5.51
C GLY A 107 -25.75 3.11 5.97
N LEU A 108 -25.55 1.81 5.79
CA LEU A 108 -24.31 1.11 6.10
C LEU A 108 -23.15 1.64 5.25
N CYS A 109 -23.34 1.82 3.94
CA CYS A 109 -22.35 2.42 3.05
C CYS A 109 -22.05 3.87 3.43
N GLY A 110 -23.05 4.65 3.82
CA GLY A 110 -22.88 6.01 4.31
C GLY A 110 -22.08 6.05 5.61
N VAL A 111 -22.40 5.17 6.57
CA VAL A 111 -21.64 5.02 7.82
C VAL A 111 -20.21 4.58 7.54
N LEU A 112 -19.99 3.59 6.65
CA LEU A 112 -18.66 3.16 6.23
C LEU A 112 -17.87 4.28 5.56
N ALA A 113 -18.51 5.09 4.70
CA ALA A 113 -17.87 6.26 4.08
C ALA A 113 -17.48 7.31 5.13
N VAL A 114 -18.37 7.62 6.09
CA VAL A 114 -18.06 8.55 7.19
C VAL A 114 -16.93 8.01 8.08
N LEU A 115 -16.90 6.71 8.35
CA LEU A 115 -15.82 6.06 9.10
C LEU A 115 -14.47 6.15 8.35
N VAL A 116 -14.46 6.01 7.02
CA VAL A 116 -13.24 6.18 6.21
C VAL A 116 -12.76 7.64 6.20
N LEU A 117 -13.69 8.60 6.20
CA LEU A 117 -13.38 10.03 6.19
C LEU A 117 -13.11 10.64 7.58
N THR A 118 -13.32 9.92 8.67
CA THR A 118 -13.05 10.41 10.04
C THR A 118 -11.61 10.09 10.47
N PRO A 119 -10.76 11.10 10.76
CA PRO A 119 -9.35 10.91 11.09
C PRO A 119 -9.01 9.87 12.18
N PRO A 120 -9.75 9.76 13.32
CA PRO A 120 -9.37 8.83 14.38
C PRO A 120 -9.62 7.35 14.05
N VAL A 121 -10.49 7.02 13.07
CA VAL A 121 -10.79 5.61 12.71
C VAL A 121 -9.78 5.05 11.71
N ARG A 122 -9.14 5.91 10.90
CA ARG A 122 -7.97 5.50 10.09
C ARG A 122 -6.85 4.95 10.97
N ALA A 123 -6.66 5.47 12.19
CA ALA A 123 -5.65 4.97 13.11
C ALA A 123 -5.94 3.53 13.58
N ALA A 124 -7.19 3.24 13.97
CA ALA A 124 -7.56 1.91 14.49
C ALA A 124 -7.59 0.80 13.41
N VAL A 125 -7.88 1.13 12.15
CA VAL A 125 -7.82 0.14 11.05
C VAL A 125 -6.37 -0.14 10.62
N VAL A 126 -5.49 0.86 10.70
CA VAL A 126 -4.04 0.69 10.49
C VAL A 126 -3.46 -0.27 11.54
N ASP A 127 -3.95 -0.22 12.78
CA ASP A 127 -3.56 -1.14 13.84
C ASP A 127 -4.05 -2.60 13.60
N TRP A 128 -5.22 -2.80 12.98
CA TRP A 128 -5.73 -4.16 12.67
C TRP A 128 -4.97 -4.83 11.51
N PHE A 129 -4.39 -4.04 10.60
CA PHE A 129 -3.50 -4.55 9.54
C PHE A 129 -2.05 -4.79 9.98
N GLY A 130 -1.75 -4.72 11.29
CA GLY A 130 -0.41 -5.01 11.77
C GLY A 130 0.65 -4.03 11.26
N PHE A 131 0.25 -2.81 10.89
CA PHE A 131 1.18 -1.68 10.78
C PHE A 131 1.42 -1.12 12.18
N GLY A 132 1.90 -1.97 13.08
CA GLY A 132 2.29 -1.56 14.41
C GLY A 132 3.36 -0.48 14.33
N GLY A 133 3.04 0.72 14.81
CA GLY A 133 3.96 1.56 15.57
C GLY A 133 5.30 1.97 14.95
N VAL A 134 5.50 1.84 13.64
CA VAL A 134 6.63 2.48 12.97
C VAL A 134 6.09 3.70 12.25
N GLU A 135 6.23 4.85 12.90
CA GLU A 135 6.18 6.13 12.22
C GLU A 135 7.28 6.12 11.16
N VAL A 136 6.91 5.82 9.92
CA VAL A 136 7.78 6.00 8.75
C VAL A 136 7.90 7.51 8.58
N ARG A 137 8.84 8.11 9.32
CA ARG A 137 9.27 9.49 9.12
C ARG A 137 9.93 9.55 7.75
N TYR A 138 9.11 9.84 6.76
CA TYR A 138 9.54 10.19 5.43
C TYR A 138 10.30 11.52 5.51
N ASP A 139 11.61 11.46 5.33
CA ASP A 139 12.43 12.65 5.10
C ASP A 139 12.61 12.85 3.59
N PRO A 140 11.84 13.75 2.95
CA PRO A 140 11.99 14.06 1.53
C PRO A 140 13.33 14.71 1.18
N SER A 141 14.11 15.16 2.17
CA SER A 141 15.40 15.82 1.98
C SER A 141 16.60 14.85 2.01
N ALA A 142 16.38 13.60 2.45
CA ALA A 142 17.41 12.57 2.52
C ALA A 142 17.72 11.96 1.14
N VAL A 143 18.32 12.76 0.25
CA VAL A 143 18.95 12.26 -0.98
C VAL A 143 20.36 11.78 -0.60
N PRO A 144 20.76 10.54 -0.93
CA PRO A 144 22.14 10.13 -0.75
C PRO A 144 23.07 11.10 -1.46
N SER A 145 24.13 11.52 -0.77
CA SER A 145 25.14 12.41 -1.32
C SER A 145 25.78 11.73 -2.54
N ALA A 146 25.90 12.43 -3.67
CA ALA A 146 26.75 11.96 -4.75
C ALA A 146 28.17 11.73 -4.20
N GLY A 147 28.67 10.49 -4.28
CA GLY A 147 29.98 10.11 -3.73
C GLY A 147 29.99 9.70 -2.25
N ALA A 148 28.82 9.43 -1.63
CA ALA A 148 28.78 8.77 -0.34
C ALA A 148 29.60 7.45 -0.41
N ARG A 149 30.51 7.26 0.54
CA ARG A 149 31.35 6.04 0.62
C ARG A 149 30.74 5.10 1.65
N VAL A 150 30.86 3.80 1.39
CA VAL A 150 30.49 2.78 2.36
C VAL A 150 31.35 2.98 3.62
N PRO A 151 30.74 3.18 4.79
CA PRO A 151 31.50 3.31 6.03
C PRO A 151 32.19 1.97 6.35
N GLY A 152 33.38 2.05 6.94
CA GLY A 152 34.02 0.89 7.53
C GLY A 152 33.22 0.32 8.70
N CYS A 153 33.71 -0.79 9.25
CA CYS A 153 33.10 -1.42 10.41
C CYS A 153 33.39 -0.56 11.65
N PRO A 154 32.35 -0.17 12.43
CA PRO A 154 32.53 0.73 13.55
C PRO A 154 33.11 0.01 14.78
N GLY A 155 34.15 0.58 15.38
CA GLY A 155 34.73 0.09 16.64
C GLY A 155 35.89 -0.89 16.46
N PRO A 156 36.38 -1.49 17.57
CA PRO A 156 37.47 -2.46 17.51
C PRO A 156 37.01 -3.74 16.83
N SER A 157 37.87 -4.27 15.96
CA SER A 157 37.61 -5.54 15.27
C SER A 157 37.61 -6.71 16.25
N LEU A 158 36.68 -7.64 16.06
CA LEU A 158 36.55 -8.91 16.75
C LEU A 158 37.13 -10.06 15.91
N THR A 159 37.54 -11.12 16.56
CA THR A 159 37.76 -12.41 15.88
C THR A 159 36.42 -13.04 15.46
N LEU A 160 36.43 -13.96 14.49
CA LEU A 160 35.25 -14.71 14.05
C LEU A 160 34.53 -15.37 15.24
N GLU A 161 35.28 -16.03 16.12
CA GLU A 161 34.74 -16.73 17.28
C GLU A 161 34.11 -15.76 18.31
N GLN A 162 34.74 -14.61 18.56
CA GLN A 162 34.17 -13.57 19.44
C GLN A 162 32.91 -12.96 18.84
N ALA A 163 32.91 -12.69 17.54
CA ALA A 163 31.74 -12.17 16.84
C ALA A 163 30.58 -13.16 16.91
N GLY A 164 30.85 -14.45 16.66
CA GLY A 164 29.83 -15.49 16.71
C GLY A 164 29.20 -15.65 18.09
N ARG A 165 30.03 -15.72 19.15
CA ARG A 165 29.54 -15.73 20.54
C ARG A 165 28.70 -14.51 20.89
N ARG A 166 29.10 -13.33 20.41
CA ARG A 166 28.42 -12.08 20.74
C ARG A 166 27.11 -11.91 19.98
N ALA A 167 27.08 -12.29 18.71
CA ALA A 167 25.90 -12.16 17.85
C ALA A 167 24.89 -13.31 18.02
N GLY A 168 25.34 -14.46 18.53
CA GLY A 168 24.50 -15.65 18.70
C GLY A 168 24.39 -16.53 17.45
N PHE A 169 25.16 -16.23 16.39
CA PHE A 169 25.24 -17.03 15.15
C PHE A 169 26.63 -16.88 14.52
N GLU A 170 27.06 -17.85 13.71
CA GLU A 170 28.38 -17.83 13.09
C GLU A 170 28.51 -16.70 12.04
N PRO A 171 29.65 -15.97 11.98
CA PRO A 171 29.85 -14.97 10.96
C PRO A 171 29.83 -15.55 9.54
N LEU A 172 28.94 -15.02 8.70
CA LEU A 172 28.76 -15.45 7.31
C LEU A 172 29.81 -14.76 6.42
N VAL A 173 30.92 -15.47 6.16
CA VAL A 173 32.05 -15.01 5.36
C VAL A 173 31.98 -15.60 3.96
N PRO A 174 31.75 -14.80 2.90
CA PRO A 174 31.74 -15.34 1.54
C PRO A 174 33.13 -15.72 1.04
N ASP A 175 33.28 -16.91 0.45
CA ASP A 175 34.56 -17.39 -0.10
C ASP A 175 35.17 -16.41 -1.12
N ALA A 176 34.32 -15.74 -1.92
CA ALA A 176 34.77 -14.81 -2.97
C ALA A 176 35.42 -13.52 -2.44
N LEU A 177 35.27 -13.22 -1.15
CA LEU A 177 35.92 -12.09 -0.47
C LEU A 177 37.06 -12.54 0.47
N GLY A 178 37.06 -13.80 0.90
CA GLY A 178 38.03 -14.32 1.86
C GLY A 178 37.87 -13.72 3.25
N ALA A 179 38.93 -13.79 4.06
CA ALA A 179 38.90 -13.31 5.44
C ALA A 179 38.62 -11.79 5.51
N PRO A 180 37.70 -11.33 6.38
CA PRO A 180 37.39 -9.91 6.55
C PRO A 180 38.55 -9.17 7.24
N ASP A 181 38.77 -7.91 6.85
CA ASP A 181 39.71 -7.00 7.51
C ASP A 181 39.22 -6.57 8.89
N ALA A 182 37.90 -6.47 9.05
CA ALA A 182 37.27 -6.13 10.32
C ALA A 182 35.91 -6.81 10.51
N ILE A 183 35.63 -7.22 11.74
CA ILE A 183 34.32 -7.74 12.15
C ILE A 183 33.87 -6.98 13.40
N THR A 184 32.64 -6.49 13.40
CA THR A 184 32.08 -5.80 14.58
C THR A 184 30.68 -6.30 14.86
N VAL A 185 30.28 -6.26 16.13
CA VAL A 185 28.91 -6.56 16.56
C VAL A 185 28.40 -5.40 17.38
N THR A 186 27.40 -4.69 16.85
CA THR A 186 26.84 -3.49 17.46
C THR A 186 25.44 -3.75 18.03
N PRO A 187 25.13 -3.22 19.22
CA PRO A 187 23.77 -3.24 19.73
C PRO A 187 22.89 -2.31 18.90
N GLU A 188 21.66 -2.77 18.66
CA GLU A 188 20.61 -2.06 17.95
C GLU A 188 19.43 -1.80 18.89
N PRO A 189 18.55 -0.82 18.59
CA PRO A 189 17.35 -0.57 19.39
C PRO A 189 16.56 -1.85 19.62
N GLY A 190 15.90 -1.99 20.77
CA GLY A 190 15.11 -3.19 21.10
C GLY A 190 15.94 -4.42 21.46
N GLY A 191 17.21 -4.24 21.87
CA GLY A 191 18.08 -5.34 22.31
C GLY A 191 18.59 -6.23 21.17
N ARG A 192 18.45 -5.79 19.93
CA ARG A 192 18.89 -6.51 18.73
C ARG A 192 20.40 -6.33 18.53
N LEU A 193 20.99 -7.18 17.69
CA LEU A 193 22.39 -7.13 17.34
C LEU A 193 22.55 -7.07 15.82
N LEU A 194 23.53 -6.28 15.37
CA LEU A 194 23.97 -6.20 13.99
C LEU A 194 25.42 -6.68 13.94
N MET A 195 25.70 -7.68 13.10
CA MET A 195 27.07 -8.06 12.77
C MET A 195 27.47 -7.38 11.45
N SER A 196 28.62 -6.71 11.44
CA SER A 196 29.20 -6.10 10.24
C SER A 196 30.54 -6.74 9.93
N LEU A 197 30.73 -7.15 8.69
CA LEU A 197 31.99 -7.65 8.13
C LEU A 197 32.46 -6.68 7.05
N CYS A 198 33.74 -6.31 7.08
CA CYS A 198 34.30 -5.33 6.16
C CYS A 198 35.58 -5.82 5.49
N TRP A 199 35.70 -5.51 4.21
CA TRP A 199 36.87 -5.78 3.37
C TRP A 199 37.30 -4.49 2.65
N ARG A 200 38.56 -4.46 2.23
CA ARG A 200 39.16 -3.46 1.35
C ARG A 200 39.46 -4.08 0.01
N GLU A 201 38.61 -3.77 -0.98
CA GLU A 201 38.77 -4.23 -2.36
C GLU A 201 39.07 -3.02 -3.24
N HIS A 202 40.17 -3.05 -4.00
CA HIS A 202 40.56 -1.98 -4.93
C HIS A 202 40.54 -0.55 -4.34
N GLY A 203 40.86 -0.39 -3.04
CA GLY A 203 40.86 0.91 -2.37
C GLY A 203 39.48 1.41 -1.90
N HIS A 204 38.44 0.59 -2.03
CA HIS A 204 37.09 0.86 -1.55
C HIS A 204 36.68 -0.14 -0.46
N THR A 205 35.71 0.25 0.36
CA THR A 205 35.17 -0.62 1.40
C THR A 205 34.04 -1.44 0.83
N VAL A 206 34.14 -2.76 0.95
CA VAL A 206 33.03 -3.69 0.77
C VAL A 206 32.55 -4.08 2.16
N ARG A 207 31.23 -4.05 2.39
CA ARG A 207 30.65 -4.32 3.70
C ARG A 207 29.46 -5.24 3.57
N ILE A 208 29.41 -6.26 4.43
CA ILE A 208 28.25 -7.11 4.65
C ILE A 208 27.71 -6.84 6.04
N ASP A 209 26.43 -6.52 6.12
CA ASP A 209 25.68 -6.42 7.36
C ASP A 209 24.73 -7.60 7.47
N ALA A 210 24.82 -8.31 8.59
CA ALA A 210 24.03 -9.49 8.90
C ALA A 210 23.10 -9.22 10.08
N TYR A 211 21.80 -9.42 9.83
CA TYR A 211 20.73 -9.27 10.80
C TYR A 211 20.16 -10.66 11.10
N PRO A 212 20.13 -11.11 12.37
CA PRO A 212 19.49 -12.37 12.77
C PRO A 212 17.96 -12.20 12.79
N ALA A 213 17.40 -11.91 11.62
CA ALA A 213 15.99 -11.66 11.39
C ALA A 213 15.64 -11.91 9.91
N ARG A 214 14.41 -12.34 9.66
CA ARG A 214 13.88 -12.61 8.33
C ARG A 214 13.55 -11.32 7.59
N LEU A 215 13.80 -11.28 6.29
CA LEU A 215 13.41 -10.16 5.45
C LEU A 215 11.92 -10.26 5.10
N ASP A 216 11.14 -9.25 5.47
CA ASP A 216 9.75 -9.15 5.01
C ASP A 216 9.71 -8.45 3.65
N ILE A 217 9.71 -9.26 2.59
CA ILE A 217 9.67 -8.84 1.18
C ILE A 217 8.53 -7.85 0.85
N GLY A 218 7.48 -7.78 1.67
CA GLY A 218 6.40 -6.80 1.54
C GLY A 218 6.87 -5.35 1.52
N PHE A 219 8.03 -5.03 2.12
CA PHE A 219 8.61 -3.68 2.13
C PHE A 219 8.81 -3.12 0.71
N THR A 220 9.05 -4.00 -0.28
CA THR A 220 9.26 -3.62 -1.69
C THR A 220 8.06 -2.90 -2.32
N LYS A 221 6.87 -2.99 -1.72
CA LYS A 221 5.68 -2.23 -2.14
C LYS A 221 5.72 -0.75 -1.74
N THR A 222 6.64 -0.39 -0.86
CA THR A 222 6.75 0.96 -0.28
C THR A 222 8.03 1.69 -0.67
N VAL A 223 8.99 1.01 -1.29
CA VAL A 223 10.24 1.64 -1.74
C VAL A 223 10.00 2.51 -2.97
N ARG A 224 10.73 3.63 -3.04
CA ARG A 224 10.65 4.56 -4.17
C ARG A 224 11.34 4.00 -5.43
N GLU A 225 12.51 3.40 -5.26
CA GLU A 225 13.24 2.73 -6.33
C GLU A 225 13.03 1.22 -6.17
N PRO A 226 12.28 0.57 -7.08
CA PRO A 226 12.05 -0.86 -6.97
C PRO A 226 13.36 -1.65 -7.19
N PRO A 227 13.55 -2.78 -6.48
CA PRO A 227 14.68 -3.64 -6.73
C PRO A 227 14.52 -4.39 -8.06
N GLN A 228 15.66 -4.82 -8.61
CA GLN A 228 15.71 -5.94 -9.52
C GLN A 228 15.65 -7.23 -8.71
N TRP A 229 14.70 -8.09 -9.04
CA TRP A 229 14.55 -9.40 -8.42
C TRP A 229 15.53 -10.38 -9.05
N LEU A 230 16.35 -11.00 -8.23
CA LEU A 230 17.39 -11.94 -8.63
C LEU A 230 17.18 -13.26 -7.88
N ARG A 231 17.77 -14.32 -8.43
CA ARG A 231 17.82 -15.64 -7.81
C ARG A 231 19.27 -16.00 -7.51
N LEU A 232 19.53 -16.44 -6.28
CA LEU A 232 20.84 -16.93 -5.89
C LEU A 232 21.06 -18.32 -6.45
N ASP A 233 20.06 -19.19 -6.33
CA ASP A 233 20.08 -20.54 -6.89
C ASP A 233 19.60 -20.52 -8.35
N GLY A 234 20.35 -21.21 -9.21
CA GLY A 234 20.25 -21.09 -10.66
C GLY A 234 18.94 -21.59 -11.26
N ASP A 235 18.22 -22.49 -10.60
CA ASP A 235 17.12 -23.23 -11.23
C ASP A 235 15.97 -23.65 -10.26
N GLU A 236 16.04 -23.28 -8.98
CA GLU A 236 14.97 -23.58 -8.01
C GLU A 236 13.84 -22.55 -8.13
N GLU A 237 12.64 -22.99 -8.52
CA GLU A 237 11.44 -22.15 -8.63
C GLU A 237 11.07 -21.48 -7.27
N PHE A 238 11.54 -22.06 -6.17
CA PHE A 238 11.16 -21.72 -4.79
C PHE A 238 12.30 -21.16 -3.91
N GLY A 239 13.42 -20.70 -4.49
CA GLY A 239 14.51 -20.10 -3.71
C GLY A 239 14.18 -18.69 -3.17
N ASP A 240 14.79 -18.31 -2.03
CA ASP A 240 14.63 -16.98 -1.46
C ASP A 240 15.16 -15.89 -2.42
N PRO A 241 14.40 -14.83 -2.69
CA PRO A 241 14.80 -13.83 -3.68
C PRO A 241 15.95 -12.96 -3.14
N ALA A 242 16.87 -12.61 -4.04
CA ALA A 242 17.82 -11.53 -3.82
C ALA A 242 17.31 -10.24 -4.47
N LEU A 243 17.40 -9.13 -3.76
CA LEU A 243 16.89 -7.82 -4.16
C LEU A 243 18.07 -6.90 -4.46
N TRP A 244 18.24 -6.57 -5.74
CA TRP A 244 19.32 -5.69 -6.19
C TRP A 244 18.83 -4.26 -6.42
N PHE A 245 19.54 -3.34 -5.82
CA PHE A 245 19.25 -1.92 -5.79
C PHE A 245 20.38 -1.18 -6.51
N PRO A 246 20.24 -0.85 -7.81
CA PRO A 246 21.36 -0.38 -8.64
C PRO A 246 21.76 1.08 -8.38
N LYS A 247 20.91 1.87 -7.73
CA LYS A 247 21.14 3.29 -7.49
C LYS A 247 21.28 3.55 -5.98
N PRO A 248 22.11 4.52 -5.57
CA PRO A 248 22.07 5.02 -4.20
C PRO A 248 20.66 5.52 -3.84
N HIS A 249 20.11 5.08 -2.72
CA HIS A 249 18.85 5.61 -2.13
C HIS A 249 18.79 5.39 -0.63
N LEU A 250 17.88 6.07 0.07
CA LEU A 250 17.57 5.68 1.45
C LEU A 250 16.78 4.37 1.42
N LEU A 251 17.36 3.30 1.97
CA LEU A 251 16.76 1.97 1.97
C LEU A 251 16.16 1.70 3.35
N SER A 252 14.83 1.69 3.40
CA SER A 252 14.08 1.24 4.55
C SER A 252 13.46 -0.10 4.24
N PHE A 253 13.83 -1.13 5.01
CA PHE A 253 13.34 -2.49 4.84
C PHE A 253 12.81 -3.04 6.15
N TRP A 254 11.92 -4.01 6.04
CA TRP A 254 11.23 -4.60 7.19
C TRP A 254 11.86 -5.95 7.51
N LEU A 255 12.10 -6.16 8.79
CA LEU A 255 12.64 -7.38 9.34
C LEU A 255 11.61 -8.02 10.28
N VAL A 256 11.61 -9.33 10.37
CA VAL A 256 10.80 -10.11 11.32
C VAL A 256 11.74 -10.86 12.24
N GLY A 257 11.71 -10.50 13.53
CA GLY A 257 12.52 -11.15 14.56
C GLY A 257 12.06 -12.59 14.84
N ALA A 258 12.85 -13.31 15.63
CA ALA A 258 12.52 -14.68 16.06
C ALA A 258 11.22 -14.75 16.90
N ASP A 259 10.81 -13.64 17.53
CA ASP A 259 9.54 -13.49 18.24
C ASP A 259 8.34 -13.26 17.32
N GLY A 260 8.57 -13.20 16.00
CA GLY A 260 7.55 -12.85 15.00
C GLY A 260 7.26 -11.35 14.93
N GLY A 261 7.91 -10.53 15.75
CA GLY A 261 7.75 -9.09 15.75
C GLY A 261 8.35 -8.46 14.50
N ARG A 262 7.54 -7.72 13.74
CA ARG A 262 8.03 -6.91 12.62
C ARG A 262 8.66 -5.63 13.15
N PHE A 263 9.82 -5.26 12.62
CA PHE A 263 10.46 -3.97 12.87
C PHE A 263 11.05 -3.40 11.58
N THR A 264 11.12 -2.07 11.51
CA THR A 264 11.68 -1.37 10.36
C THR A 264 13.14 -1.02 10.62
N ARG A 265 13.96 -1.20 9.60
CA ARG A 265 15.33 -0.70 9.57
C ARG A 265 15.45 0.32 8.45
N SER A 266 15.77 1.56 8.81
CA SER A 266 16.07 2.63 7.85
C SER A 266 17.57 2.87 7.82
N GLU A 267 18.18 2.67 6.65
CA GLU A 267 19.61 2.87 6.47
C GLU A 267 19.93 3.78 5.28
N ARG A 268 21.01 4.54 5.42
CA ARG A 268 21.62 5.35 4.37
C ARG A 268 22.47 4.43 3.49
N THR A 269 22.09 4.21 2.24
CA THR A 269 22.98 3.48 1.31
C THR A 269 24.02 4.44 0.74
N ALA A 270 25.23 3.92 0.55
CA ALA A 270 26.30 4.66 -0.11
C ALA A 270 26.32 4.45 -1.64
N GLY A 271 25.63 3.42 -2.15
CA GLY A 271 25.73 3.00 -3.54
C GLY A 271 24.83 1.81 -3.88
N PRO A 272 25.15 1.06 -4.95
CA PRO A 272 24.44 -0.17 -5.27
C PRO A 272 24.45 -1.15 -4.10
N THR A 273 23.31 -1.78 -3.84
CA THR A 273 23.07 -2.61 -2.65
C THR A 273 22.41 -3.92 -3.04
N LEU A 274 22.85 -5.03 -2.45
CA LEU A 274 22.17 -6.33 -2.55
C LEU A 274 21.59 -6.69 -1.18
N LEU A 275 20.30 -7.05 -1.13
CA LEU A 275 19.66 -7.66 0.03
C LEU A 275 19.26 -9.09 -0.29
N TRP A 276 19.51 -10.04 0.61
CA TRP A 276 19.04 -11.41 0.47
C TRP A 276 18.91 -12.08 1.83
N MET A 277 18.25 -13.24 1.87
CA MET A 277 18.23 -14.10 3.06
C MET A 277 19.20 -15.26 2.88
N HIS A 278 19.84 -15.65 3.96
CA HIS A 278 20.61 -16.87 4.09
C HIS A 278 19.89 -17.76 5.12
N ASP A 279 19.71 -19.03 4.77
CA ASP A 279 18.98 -20.05 5.54
C ASP A 279 17.57 -19.65 6.02
N GLY A 280 16.99 -18.63 5.39
CA GLY A 280 15.64 -18.16 5.66
C GLY A 280 15.42 -17.51 7.02
N ASP A 281 16.48 -17.19 7.77
CA ASP A 281 16.42 -16.57 9.11
C ASP A 281 17.42 -15.42 9.32
N VAL A 282 18.48 -15.33 8.49
CA VAL A 282 19.44 -14.21 8.50
C VAL A 282 19.26 -13.36 7.25
N THR A 283 19.02 -12.07 7.43
CA THR A 283 19.03 -11.09 6.34
C THR A 283 20.44 -10.53 6.17
N LEU A 284 20.93 -10.51 4.94
CA LEU A 284 22.22 -9.98 4.56
C LEU A 284 22.07 -8.76 3.66
N ARG A 285 22.90 -7.74 3.92
CA ARG A 285 23.03 -6.55 3.08
C ARG A 285 24.48 -6.35 2.66
N LEU A 286 24.71 -6.35 1.35
CA LEU A 286 26.01 -6.05 0.75
C LEU A 286 26.02 -4.64 0.15
N GLU A 287 27.00 -3.84 0.55
CA GLU A 287 27.32 -2.54 -0.03
C GLU A 287 28.80 -2.47 -0.49
N GLY A 288 29.09 -1.57 -1.42
CA GLY A 288 30.46 -1.29 -1.88
C GLY A 288 30.88 -2.01 -3.15
N VAL A 289 29.95 -2.75 -3.75
CA VAL A 289 30.16 -3.47 -5.01
C VAL A 289 29.31 -2.83 -6.10
N ALA A 290 29.94 -2.29 -7.15
CA ALA A 290 29.23 -1.56 -8.21
C ALA A 290 28.51 -2.48 -9.20
N SER A 291 29.03 -3.70 -9.40
CA SER A 291 28.51 -4.66 -10.39
C SER A 291 27.53 -5.63 -9.75
N ARG A 292 26.33 -5.74 -10.34
CA ARG A 292 25.34 -6.77 -9.97
C ARG A 292 25.92 -8.18 -10.06
N THR A 293 26.73 -8.45 -11.09
CA THR A 293 27.33 -9.78 -11.30
C THR A 293 28.29 -10.12 -10.17
N ARG A 294 29.14 -9.18 -9.76
CA ARG A 294 30.06 -9.38 -8.62
C ARG A 294 29.30 -9.52 -7.31
N ALA A 295 28.23 -8.75 -7.10
CA ALA A 295 27.39 -8.86 -5.91
C ALA A 295 26.73 -10.25 -5.80
N LEU A 296 26.23 -10.79 -6.93
CA LEU A 296 25.68 -12.16 -6.97
C LEU A 296 26.75 -13.23 -6.76
N GLU A 297 27.94 -13.06 -7.35
CA GLU A 297 29.07 -13.97 -7.13
C GLU A 297 29.41 -14.06 -5.64
N ILE A 298 29.53 -12.91 -4.96
CA ILE A 298 29.78 -12.84 -3.53
C ILE A 298 28.66 -13.55 -2.76
N ALA A 299 27.40 -13.20 -3.02
CA ALA A 299 26.27 -13.79 -2.31
C ALA A 299 26.18 -15.32 -2.48
N ARG A 300 26.49 -15.85 -3.67
CA ARG A 300 26.52 -17.29 -3.96
C ARG A 300 27.72 -18.02 -3.36
N SER A 301 28.74 -17.29 -2.95
CA SER A 301 29.95 -17.87 -2.34
C SER A 301 29.83 -18.05 -0.82
N LEU A 302 28.67 -17.72 -0.24
CA LEU A 302 28.31 -18.10 1.12
C LEU A 302 27.94 -19.59 1.16
N LYS A 303 28.42 -20.27 2.19
CA LYS A 303 28.11 -21.68 2.47
C LYS A 303 27.19 -21.78 3.66
#